data_AF-A0A7C5U220-F1
#
_entry.id   AF-A0A7C5U220-F1
#
_cell.length_a   1.000
_cell.length_b   1.000
_cell.length_c   1.000
_cell.angle_alpha   90.00
_cell.angle_beta   90.00
_cell.angle_gamma   90.00
#
_symmetry.space_group_name_H-M   'P 1'
#
loop_
_entity.id
_entity.type
_entity.pdbx_description
1 polymer ?
#
loop_
_entity_poly.entity_id
_entity_poly.type
_entity_poly.pdbx_seq_one_letter_code
_entity_poly.pdbx_strand_id
1 'polypeptide(L)'
;DAKALQEVGVFSIVIEFTTSEIASEITKMLKIPTICIGSGVECDGQILVFHDLVGLTPAPPPFVRRYANAREIFLEALKHYVNDVRQGLFPSEKESFRMDPSEYKRFLEKSKKYQTS
;
A
#
# COMPACT_ATOMS: atom_id res chain seq x y z
N ASP A 1 12.31 -13.36 -26.81
CA ASP A 1 11.17 -12.74 -26.09
C ASP A 1 11.12 -11.24 -26.26
N ALA A 2 12.09 -10.49 -25.71
CA ALA A 2 12.07 -9.02 -25.75
C ALA A 2 11.86 -8.40 -27.15
N LYS A 3 12.59 -8.87 -28.19
CA LYS A 3 12.37 -8.42 -29.58
C LYS A 3 10.98 -8.76 -30.11
N ALA A 4 10.51 -9.98 -29.85
CA ALA A 4 9.20 -10.43 -30.32
C ALA A 4 8.07 -9.59 -29.71
N LEU A 5 8.18 -9.25 -28.41
CA LEU A 5 7.26 -8.33 -27.75
C LEU A 5 7.28 -6.92 -28.38
N GLN A 6 8.45 -6.40 -28.69
CA GLN A 6 8.57 -5.11 -29.40
C GLN A 6 7.95 -5.17 -30.81
N GLU A 7 8.15 -6.27 -31.55
CA GLU A 7 7.61 -6.46 -32.90
C GLU A 7 6.07 -6.48 -32.91
N VAL A 8 5.43 -6.98 -31.84
CA VAL A 8 3.97 -6.91 -31.68
C VAL A 8 3.48 -5.58 -31.10
N GLY A 9 4.37 -4.60 -30.93
CA GLY A 9 4.03 -3.21 -30.65
C GLY A 9 3.80 -2.85 -29.19
N VAL A 10 4.36 -3.61 -28.23
CA VAL A 10 4.32 -3.17 -26.82
C VAL A 10 5.08 -1.85 -26.65
N PHE A 11 4.59 -0.97 -25.78
CA PHE A 11 5.20 0.34 -25.58
C PHE A 11 6.40 0.33 -24.63
N SER A 12 6.54 -0.71 -23.79
CA SER A 12 7.66 -0.90 -22.85
C SER A 12 7.72 -2.36 -22.40
N ILE A 13 8.84 -2.76 -21.78
CA ILE A 13 9.03 -4.11 -21.22
C ILE A 13 9.59 -4.01 -19.80
N VAL A 14 9.06 -4.82 -18.89
CA VAL A 14 9.65 -5.04 -17.57
C VAL A 14 10.66 -6.20 -17.66
N ILE A 15 11.87 -5.99 -17.15
CA ILE A 15 12.90 -7.03 -17.01
C ILE A 15 13.08 -7.32 -15.52
N GLU A 16 12.62 -8.48 -15.10
CA GLU A 16 12.63 -8.91 -13.71
C GLU A 16 13.66 -10.02 -13.46
N PHE A 17 14.38 -9.89 -12.35
CA PHE A 17 15.21 -10.96 -11.77
C PHE A 17 16.21 -11.58 -12.75
N THR A 18 16.93 -10.73 -13.47
CA THR A 18 17.93 -11.11 -14.48
C THR A 18 19.32 -10.58 -14.11
N THR A 19 20.38 -11.09 -14.73
CA THR A 19 21.73 -10.52 -14.52
C THR A 19 21.86 -9.14 -15.18
N SER A 20 22.63 -8.25 -14.54
CA SER A 20 22.76 -6.85 -15.00
C SER A 20 23.30 -6.73 -16.42
N GLU A 21 24.20 -7.64 -16.82
CA GLU A 21 24.80 -7.69 -18.15
C GLU A 21 23.74 -8.03 -19.20
N ILE A 22 22.87 -9.01 -18.92
CA ILE A 22 21.80 -9.40 -19.85
C ILE A 22 20.78 -8.26 -19.97
N ALA A 23 20.38 -7.63 -18.88
CA ALA A 23 19.46 -6.49 -18.93
C ALA A 23 20.04 -5.29 -19.70
N SER A 24 21.34 -5.02 -19.54
CA SER A 24 22.04 -3.98 -20.29
C SER A 24 22.02 -4.25 -21.80
N GLU A 25 22.35 -5.47 -22.21
CA GLU A 25 22.34 -5.84 -23.63
C GLU A 25 20.91 -5.84 -24.22
N ILE A 26 19.91 -6.27 -23.46
CA ILE A 26 18.50 -6.15 -23.88
C ILE A 26 18.13 -4.68 -24.07
N THR A 27 18.46 -3.82 -23.12
CA THR A 27 18.11 -2.38 -23.18
C THR A 27 18.73 -1.70 -24.40
N LYS A 28 20.03 -1.94 -24.67
CA LYS A 28 20.71 -1.39 -25.85
C LYS A 28 20.11 -1.85 -27.18
N MET A 29 19.52 -3.03 -27.20
CA MET A 29 19.00 -3.68 -28.40
C MET A 29 17.57 -3.24 -28.75
N LEU A 30 16.78 -2.81 -27.76
CA LEU A 30 15.40 -2.38 -27.95
C LEU A 30 15.32 -0.89 -28.29
N LYS A 31 14.23 -0.50 -28.96
CA LYS A 31 13.85 0.89 -29.26
C LYS A 31 12.80 1.42 -28.28
N ILE A 32 12.17 0.52 -27.52
CA ILE A 32 11.17 0.83 -26.51
C ILE A 32 11.80 0.83 -25.12
N PRO A 33 11.26 1.60 -24.15
CA PRO A 33 11.79 1.64 -22.80
C PRO A 33 11.82 0.28 -22.09
N THR A 34 12.90 0.02 -21.36
CA THR A 34 13.00 -1.10 -20.41
C THR A 34 12.88 -0.61 -18.97
N ILE A 35 12.14 -1.36 -18.16
CA ILE A 35 11.91 -1.05 -16.75
C ILE A 35 12.40 -2.23 -15.91
N CYS A 36 13.35 -2.01 -15.03
CA CYS A 36 13.99 -3.10 -14.30
C CYS A 36 13.55 -3.20 -12.84
N ILE A 37 13.50 -4.46 -12.38
CA ILE A 37 13.34 -4.83 -10.98
C ILE A 37 14.28 -5.99 -10.69
N GLY A 38 15.30 -5.74 -9.88
CA GLY A 38 16.33 -6.74 -9.58
C GLY A 38 17.17 -7.16 -10.79
N SER A 39 17.31 -6.28 -11.80
CA SER A 39 18.00 -6.57 -13.06
C SER A 39 19.12 -5.57 -13.39
N GLY A 40 19.64 -4.87 -12.39
CA GLY A 40 20.72 -3.89 -12.56
C GLY A 40 20.27 -2.48 -12.96
N VAL A 41 21.24 -1.60 -13.16
CA VAL A 41 21.03 -0.14 -13.29
C VAL A 41 20.89 0.35 -14.74
N GLU A 42 21.23 -0.49 -15.71
CA GLU A 42 21.41 -0.12 -17.12
C GLU A 42 20.09 -0.05 -17.92
N CYS A 43 18.94 -0.10 -17.25
CA CYS A 43 17.61 0.00 -17.86
C CYS A 43 17.11 1.45 -17.83
N ASP A 44 16.18 1.81 -18.73
CA ASP A 44 15.68 3.20 -18.84
C ASP A 44 14.89 3.66 -17.60
N GLY A 45 14.33 2.71 -16.85
CA GLY A 45 13.64 2.96 -15.60
C GLY A 45 13.79 1.83 -14.60
N GLN A 46 13.35 2.10 -13.36
CA GLN A 46 13.44 1.18 -12.24
C GLN A 46 12.10 1.12 -11.51
N ILE A 47 11.71 -0.06 -11.04
CA ILE A 47 10.52 -0.26 -10.21
C ILE A 47 10.85 -1.15 -9.00
N LEU A 48 10.10 -0.94 -7.92
CA LEU A 48 10.08 -1.78 -6.73
C LEU A 48 8.64 -1.94 -6.27
N VAL A 49 8.33 -3.04 -5.60
CA VAL A 49 7.03 -3.22 -4.93
C VAL A 49 6.97 -2.28 -3.72
N PHE A 50 5.89 -1.49 -3.62
CA PHE A 50 5.73 -0.50 -2.56
C PHE A 50 5.89 -1.09 -1.15
N HIS A 51 5.28 -2.25 -0.87
CA HIS A 51 5.36 -2.93 0.43
C HIS A 51 6.80 -3.30 0.83
N ASP A 52 7.61 -3.72 -0.14
CA ASP A 52 9.03 -4.04 0.09
C ASP A 52 9.82 -2.74 0.32
N LEU A 53 9.55 -1.71 -0.49
CA LEU A 53 10.16 -0.39 -0.40
C LEU A 53 9.91 0.27 0.97
N VAL A 54 8.68 0.21 1.48
CA VAL A 54 8.31 0.81 2.77
C VAL A 54 8.53 -0.12 3.98
N GLY A 55 9.07 -1.32 3.78
CA GLY A 55 9.41 -2.23 4.88
C GLY A 55 8.20 -2.88 5.56
N LEU A 56 7.11 -3.11 4.83
CA LEU A 56 5.97 -3.91 5.30
C LEU A 56 6.20 -5.41 5.10
N THR A 57 6.99 -5.79 4.09
CA THR A 57 7.38 -7.18 3.84
C THR A 57 8.51 -7.60 4.79
N PRO A 58 8.36 -8.68 5.59
CA PRO A 58 9.39 -9.11 6.55
C PRO A 58 10.73 -9.49 5.90
N ALA A 59 10.65 -10.21 4.77
CA ALA A 59 11.79 -10.70 4.01
C ALA A 59 11.60 -10.32 2.52
N PRO A 60 11.87 -9.06 2.14
CA PRO A 60 11.78 -8.65 0.75
C PRO A 60 12.91 -9.30 -0.08
N PRO A 61 12.78 -9.34 -1.41
CA PRO A 61 13.85 -9.80 -2.29
C PRO A 61 15.18 -9.06 -2.05
N PRO A 62 16.33 -9.72 -2.29
CA PRO A 62 17.65 -9.19 -1.90
C PRO A 62 18.06 -7.91 -2.64
N PHE A 63 17.47 -7.64 -3.80
CA PHE A 63 17.72 -6.42 -4.58
C PHE A 63 16.96 -5.19 -4.06
N VAL A 64 16.04 -5.35 -3.10
CA VAL A 64 15.24 -4.25 -2.58
C VAL A 64 16.05 -3.42 -1.58
N ARG A 65 16.15 -2.12 -1.84
CA ARG A 65 16.51 -1.13 -0.81
C ARG A 65 15.25 -0.71 -0.06
N ARG A 66 15.23 -0.90 1.26
CA ARG A 66 14.17 -0.37 2.13
C ARG A 66 14.39 1.13 2.36
N TYR A 67 13.33 1.91 2.22
CA TYR A 67 13.31 3.37 2.44
C TYR A 67 12.55 3.78 3.70
N ALA A 68 11.77 2.87 4.30
CA ALA A 68 11.10 3.08 5.57
C ALA A 68 11.01 1.76 6.36
N ASN A 69 10.71 1.89 7.66
CA ASN A 69 10.28 0.79 8.52
C ASN A 69 8.79 0.94 8.89
N ALA A 70 7.91 0.92 7.88
CA ALA A 70 6.49 1.13 8.09
C ALA A 70 5.86 0.06 9.00
N ARG A 71 6.45 -1.14 9.06
CA ARG A 71 6.01 -2.18 10.00
C ARG A 71 6.07 -1.69 11.44
N GLU A 72 7.17 -1.06 11.87
CA GLU A 72 7.31 -0.55 13.23
C GLU A 72 6.32 0.58 13.51
N ILE A 73 6.22 1.54 12.58
CA ILE A 73 5.30 2.68 12.68
C ILE A 73 3.86 2.20 12.83
N PHE A 74 3.43 1.25 12.01
CA PHE A 74 2.06 0.72 12.05
C PHE A 74 1.83 -0.11 13.31
N LEU A 75 2.80 -0.92 13.73
CA LEU A 75 2.68 -1.67 14.97
C LEU A 75 2.55 -0.76 16.19
N GLU A 76 3.29 0.34 16.24
CA GLU A 76 3.17 1.34 17.31
C GLU A 76 1.79 2.01 17.29
N ALA A 77 1.35 2.51 16.14
CA ALA A 77 0.04 3.15 15.99
C ALA A 77 -1.11 2.22 16.41
N LEU A 78 -1.05 0.94 15.99
CA LEU A 78 -2.05 -0.05 16.35
C LEU A 78 -2.02 -0.38 17.85
N LYS A 79 -0.85 -0.42 18.48
CA LYS A 79 -0.75 -0.61 19.94
C LYS A 79 -1.37 0.55 20.70
N HIS A 80 -1.11 1.79 20.27
CA HIS A 80 -1.72 2.98 20.87
C HIS A 80 -3.24 2.95 20.72
N TYR A 81 -3.75 2.69 19.51
CA TYR A 81 -5.17 2.55 19.28
C TYR A 81 -5.83 1.48 20.16
N VAL A 82 -5.23 0.28 20.23
CA VAL A 82 -5.75 -0.81 21.08
C VAL A 82 -5.74 -0.41 22.56
N ASN A 83 -4.70 0.29 23.02
CA ASN A 83 -4.64 0.80 24.38
C ASN A 83 -5.75 1.82 24.64
N ASP A 84 -5.95 2.78 23.74
CA ASP A 84 -6.95 3.83 23.90
C ASP A 84 -8.37 3.26 23.93
N VAL A 85 -8.67 2.27 23.08
CA VAL A 85 -9.96 1.56 23.11
C VAL A 85 -10.15 0.80 24.42
N ARG A 86 -9.12 0.07 24.88
CA ARG A 86 -9.21 -0.71 26.13
C ARG A 86 -9.36 0.15 27.38
N GLN A 87 -8.79 1.35 27.36
CA GLN A 87 -8.90 2.32 28.45
C GLN A 87 -10.16 3.20 28.34
N GLY A 88 -10.93 3.09 27.27
CA GLY A 88 -12.07 3.96 27.01
C GLY A 88 -11.68 5.41 26.70
N LEU A 89 -10.43 5.64 26.27
CA LEU A 89 -9.94 6.94 25.80
C LEU A 89 -10.41 7.22 24.37
N PHE A 90 -10.60 6.17 23.56
CA PHE A 90 -11.16 6.28 22.21
C PHE A 90 -12.40 5.39 22.01
N PRO A 91 -13.47 5.93 21.40
CA PRO A 91 -13.69 7.34 21.10
C PRO A 91 -13.97 8.14 22.38
N SER A 92 -13.53 9.39 22.42
CA SER A 92 -13.95 10.37 23.42
C SER A 92 -15.21 11.12 22.96
N GLU A 93 -15.71 12.03 23.81
CA GLU A 93 -16.80 12.95 23.45
C GLU A 93 -16.44 13.83 22.24
N LYS A 94 -15.16 14.14 22.00
CA LYS A 94 -14.73 14.95 20.84
C LYS A 94 -14.77 14.18 19.52
N GLU A 95 -14.57 12.86 19.57
CA GLU A 95 -14.69 11.97 18.41
C GLU A 95 -16.11 11.40 18.25
N SER A 96 -17.06 11.84 19.09
CA SER A 96 -18.44 11.35 19.09
C SER A 96 -19.40 12.42 18.60
N PHE A 97 -20.17 12.11 17.56
CA PHE A 97 -21.27 12.98 17.13
C PHE A 97 -22.49 12.80 18.03
N ARG A 98 -23.14 13.90 18.41
CA ARG A 98 -24.35 13.90 19.22
C ARG A 98 -25.54 14.35 18.38
N MET A 99 -26.67 13.66 18.54
CA MET A 99 -27.94 14.06 17.96
C MET A 99 -28.44 15.35 18.63
N ASP A 100 -29.16 16.18 17.88
CA ASP A 100 -29.86 17.32 18.48
C ASP A 100 -30.80 16.84 19.60
N PRO A 101 -30.84 17.51 20.76
CA PRO A 101 -31.64 17.06 21.90
C PRO A 101 -33.14 16.87 21.59
N SER A 102 -33.72 17.71 20.71
CA SER A 102 -35.13 17.62 20.34
C SER A 102 -35.40 16.42 19.44
N GLU A 103 -34.48 16.12 18.52
CA GLU A 103 -34.56 14.93 17.69
C GLU A 103 -34.36 13.66 18.50
N TYR A 104 -33.44 13.68 19.47
CA TYR A 104 -33.20 12.55 20.36
C TYR A 104 -34.42 12.23 21.22
N LYS A 105 -35.10 13.26 21.75
CA LYS A 105 -36.37 13.08 22.47
C LYS A 105 -37.43 12.43 21.58
N ARG A 106 -37.61 12.93 20.35
CA ARG A 106 -38.56 12.36 19.38
C ARG A 106 -38.23 10.90 19.04
N PHE A 107 -36.96 10.57 18.92
CA PHE A 107 -36.50 9.19 18.72
C PHE A 107 -36.93 8.29 19.89
N LEU A 108 -36.67 8.70 21.14
CA LEU A 108 -37.03 7.91 22.32
C LEU A 108 -38.55 7.68 22.44
N GLU A 109 -39.36 8.70 22.15
CA GLU A 109 -40.83 8.59 22.15
C GLU A 109 -41.34 7.58 21.10
N LYS A 110 -40.78 7.62 19.89
CA LYS A 110 -41.11 6.64 18.85
C LYS A 110 -40.67 5.23 19.24
N SER A 111 -39.46 5.06 19.74
CA SER A 111 -38.90 3.74 20.09
C SER A 111 -39.70 3.03 21.18
N LYS A 112 -40.20 3.75 22.20
CA LYS A 112 -41.07 3.17 23.23
C LYS A 112 -42.38 2.62 22.66
N LYS A 113 -42.97 3.31 21.67
CA LYS A 113 -44.21 2.89 21.02
C LYS A 113 -44.07 1.56 20.27
N TYR A 114 -42.88 1.26 19.74
CA TYR A 114 -42.57 0.00 19.05
C TYR A 114 -42.24 -1.17 19.98
N GLN A 115 -41.87 -0.93 21.24
CA GLN A 115 -41.58 -2.01 22.21
C GLN A 115 -42.83 -2.49 22.95
N THR A 116 -43.90 -1.70 22.97
CA THR A 116 -45.19 -2.03 23.60
C THR A 116 -46.25 -2.51 22.60
N SER A 117 -45.86 -2.81 21.37
CA SER A 117 -46.68 -3.43 20.32
C SER A 117 -46.13 -4.82 20.01
#